data_AF-A0A7L5ALX2-F1
#
_entry.id   AF-A0A7L5ALX2-F1
#
_cell.length_a   1.000
_cell.length_b   1.000
_cell.length_c   1.000
_cell.angle_alpha   90.00
_cell.angle_beta   90.00
_cell.angle_gamma   90.00
#
_symmetry.space_group_name_H-M   'P 1'
#
loop_
_entity.id
_entity.type
_entity.pdbx_description
1 polymer ?
#
loop_
_entity_poly.entity_id
_entity_poly.type
_entity_poly.pdbx_seq_one_letter_code
_entity_poly.pdbx_strand_id
1 'polypeptide(L)'
;MAAASTLRTSQDDDNSAAATWVTGRSIDFVVNQLPLENYTDTTKQNLAVLLGNCPDEIADMARGGSLEGVNVYGLSGLVTDAQFETVLYRVIDDETAADTLVATMLEYHHNQIDSKMTTATDPEALLLGQYQFAARSVGYLDGIAELRAGDNTPDTVDGADIRTVLRAQAYVDAANYGLLSAATMEAAATGNNGAPFSFYTEVDGQPTITAPDPITPDAAHEYMRWDRLVEDATMDGLDVRITNGYNFGYDEGQAAKVIK
;
A
#
# COMPACT_ATOMS: atom_id res chain seq x y z
N MET A 1 7.09 -19.47 -10.59
CA MET A 1 5.88 -19.04 -9.86
C MET A 1 5.74 -17.52 -9.99
N ALA A 2 6.65 -16.71 -9.43
CA ALA A 2 6.66 -15.24 -9.57
C ALA A 2 6.57 -14.73 -11.02
N ALA A 3 7.35 -15.29 -11.96
CA ALA A 3 7.26 -14.87 -13.36
C ALA A 3 5.88 -15.17 -14.00
N ALA A 4 5.23 -16.27 -13.60
CA ALA A 4 3.91 -16.63 -14.11
C ALA A 4 2.79 -15.77 -13.51
N SER A 5 2.93 -15.34 -12.25
CA SER A 5 1.92 -14.48 -11.60
C SER A 5 1.82 -13.09 -12.23
N THR A 6 2.85 -12.61 -12.92
CA THR A 6 2.79 -11.34 -13.68
C THR A 6 1.74 -11.35 -14.81
N LEU A 7 1.36 -12.53 -15.30
CA LEU A 7 0.38 -12.68 -16.37
C LEU A 7 -1.07 -12.68 -15.86
N ARG A 8 -1.31 -12.53 -14.55
CA ARG A 8 -2.65 -12.51 -13.97
C ARG A 8 -3.52 -11.35 -14.48
N THR A 9 -2.90 -10.24 -14.88
CA THR A 9 -3.57 -9.07 -15.47
C THR A 9 -3.54 -9.06 -17.01
N SER A 10 -3.16 -10.17 -17.64
CA SER A 10 -3.17 -10.34 -19.10
C SER A 10 -4.55 -10.07 -19.69
N GLN A 11 -4.59 -9.41 -20.86
CA GLN A 11 -5.81 -9.24 -21.66
C GLN A 11 -6.25 -10.53 -22.37
N ASP A 12 -5.37 -11.52 -22.46
CA ASP A 12 -5.71 -12.87 -22.88
C ASP A 12 -6.25 -13.65 -21.67
N ASP A 13 -7.54 -13.97 -21.71
CA ASP A 13 -8.28 -14.62 -20.63
C ASP A 13 -7.71 -16.00 -20.27
N ASP A 14 -7.24 -16.77 -21.26
CA ASP A 14 -6.67 -18.10 -21.03
C ASP A 14 -5.34 -17.98 -20.27
N ASN A 15 -4.51 -17.00 -20.64
CA ASN A 15 -3.26 -16.71 -19.93
C ASN A 15 -3.51 -16.19 -18.51
N SER A 16 -4.48 -15.28 -18.32
CA SER A 16 -4.84 -14.76 -17.00
C SER A 16 -5.38 -15.86 -16.08
N ALA A 17 -6.27 -16.71 -16.59
CA ALA A 17 -6.83 -17.83 -15.85
C ALA A 17 -5.76 -18.86 -15.48
N ALA A 18 -4.87 -19.21 -16.42
CA ALA A 18 -3.77 -20.13 -16.17
C ALA A 18 -2.79 -19.58 -15.11
N ALA A 19 -2.41 -18.30 -15.21
CA ALA A 19 -1.54 -17.63 -14.26
C ALA A 19 -2.14 -17.60 -12.84
N THR A 20 -3.44 -17.30 -12.76
CA THR A 20 -4.18 -17.27 -11.50
C THR A 20 -4.26 -18.67 -10.87
N TRP A 21 -4.56 -19.70 -11.68
CA TRP A 21 -4.57 -21.09 -11.21
C TRP A 21 -3.19 -21.54 -10.71
N VAL A 22 -2.12 -21.23 -11.45
CA VAL A 22 -0.74 -21.55 -11.03
C VAL A 22 -0.39 -20.84 -9.73
N THR A 23 -0.83 -19.59 -9.55
CA THR A 23 -0.62 -18.82 -8.32
C THR A 23 -1.31 -19.49 -7.13
N GLY A 24 -2.58 -19.85 -7.26
CA GLY A 24 -3.31 -20.58 -6.21
C GLY A 24 -2.66 -21.92 -5.84
N ARG A 25 -2.21 -22.69 -6.84
CA ARG A 25 -1.47 -23.94 -6.60
C ARG A 25 -0.11 -23.73 -5.94
N SER A 26 0.56 -22.62 -6.24
CA SER A 26 1.83 -22.25 -5.62
C SER A 26 1.63 -21.97 -4.13
N ILE A 27 0.59 -21.21 -3.78
CA ILE A 27 0.21 -20.92 -2.38
C ILE A 27 -0.10 -22.23 -1.64
N ASP A 28 -0.95 -23.11 -2.20
CA ASP A 28 -1.25 -24.41 -1.61
C ASP A 28 0.01 -25.25 -1.35
N PHE A 29 0.91 -25.33 -2.33
CA PHE A 29 2.17 -26.06 -2.20
C PHE A 29 3.06 -25.49 -1.08
N VAL A 30 3.28 -24.18 -1.05
CA VAL A 30 4.19 -23.60 -0.05
C VAL A 30 3.61 -23.66 1.35
N VAL A 31 2.30 -23.56 1.50
CA VAL A 31 1.65 -23.69 2.81
C VAL A 31 1.72 -25.13 3.33
N ASN A 32 1.33 -26.10 2.49
CA ASN A 32 1.06 -27.47 2.91
C ASN A 32 2.21 -28.47 2.70
N GLN A 33 3.17 -28.17 1.81
CA GLN A 33 4.19 -29.13 1.39
C GLN A 33 5.63 -28.63 1.59
N LEU A 34 5.86 -27.32 1.61
CA LEU A 34 7.21 -26.77 1.80
C LEU A 34 7.61 -26.79 3.28
N PRO A 35 8.67 -27.52 3.67
CA PRO A 35 9.20 -27.48 5.03
C PRO A 35 9.59 -26.06 5.45
N LEU A 36 9.35 -25.71 6.73
CA LEU A 36 9.65 -24.37 7.26
C LEU A 36 11.13 -23.99 7.10
N GLU A 37 12.06 -24.95 7.18
CA GLU A 37 13.49 -24.74 6.95
C GLU A 37 13.84 -24.27 5.53
N ASN A 38 12.94 -24.47 4.56
CA ASN A 38 13.13 -24.07 3.16
C ASN A 38 12.59 -22.66 2.86
N TYR A 39 12.02 -21.97 3.85
CA TYR A 39 11.75 -20.53 3.78
C TYR A 39 13.04 -19.72 3.99
N THR A 40 14.01 -19.94 3.10
CA THR A 40 15.21 -19.10 3.00
C THR A 40 14.85 -17.69 2.56
N ASP A 41 15.71 -16.71 2.81
CA ASP A 41 15.53 -15.31 2.38
C ASP A 41 15.17 -15.22 0.89
N THR A 42 15.89 -15.95 0.03
CA THR A 42 15.58 -16.02 -1.41
C THR A 42 14.20 -16.61 -1.69
N THR A 43 13.76 -17.63 -0.94
CA THR A 43 12.41 -18.17 -1.06
C THR A 43 11.38 -17.12 -0.67
N LYS A 44 11.58 -16.42 0.45
CA LYS A 44 10.66 -15.38 0.95
C LYS A 44 10.51 -14.23 -0.04
N GLN A 45 11.62 -13.71 -0.55
CA GLN A 45 11.64 -12.64 -1.56
C GLN A 45 10.90 -13.06 -2.85
N ASN A 46 11.11 -14.28 -3.34
CA ASN A 46 10.39 -14.78 -4.51
C ASN A 46 8.89 -14.95 -4.26
N LEU A 47 8.50 -15.33 -3.03
CA LEU A 47 7.10 -15.44 -2.64
C LEU A 47 6.45 -14.07 -2.43
N ALA A 48 7.19 -13.09 -1.93
CA ALA A 48 6.74 -11.70 -1.86
C ALA A 48 6.46 -11.13 -3.26
N VAL A 49 7.29 -11.42 -4.27
CA VAL A 49 6.98 -11.04 -5.66
C VAL A 49 5.71 -11.75 -6.16
N LEU A 50 5.49 -13.02 -5.82
CA LEU A 50 4.26 -13.72 -6.18
C LEU A 50 3.04 -13.05 -5.52
N LEU A 51 3.12 -12.74 -4.23
CA LEU A 51 2.06 -12.09 -3.47
C LEU A 51 1.82 -10.63 -3.89
N GLY A 52 2.86 -9.90 -4.28
CA GLY A 52 2.75 -8.56 -4.86
C GLY A 52 2.03 -8.54 -6.22
N ASN A 53 1.94 -9.69 -6.90
CA ASN A 53 1.05 -9.89 -8.05
C ASN A 53 -0.38 -10.33 -7.65
N CYS A 54 -0.73 -10.22 -6.37
CA CYS A 54 -2.07 -10.45 -5.81
C CYS A 54 -2.61 -9.19 -5.10
N PRO A 55 -2.47 -7.97 -5.66
CA PRO A 55 -2.76 -6.75 -4.90
C PRO A 55 -4.25 -6.58 -4.59
N ASP A 56 -5.15 -7.06 -5.46
CA ASP A 56 -6.59 -7.05 -5.19
C ASP A 56 -6.94 -7.95 -4.01
N GLU A 57 -6.31 -9.12 -3.90
CA GLU A 57 -6.51 -10.04 -2.78
C GLU A 57 -5.96 -9.45 -1.46
N ILE A 58 -4.76 -8.84 -1.48
CA ILE A 58 -4.21 -8.16 -0.30
C ILE A 58 -5.13 -7.01 0.13
N ALA A 59 -5.59 -6.19 -0.83
CA ALA A 59 -6.46 -5.07 -0.55
C ALA A 59 -7.84 -5.50 -0.02
N ASP A 60 -8.36 -6.65 -0.45
CA ASP A 60 -9.61 -7.18 0.08
C ASP A 60 -9.47 -7.72 1.50
N MET A 61 -8.44 -8.53 1.75
CA MET A 61 -8.15 -9.04 3.08
C MET A 61 -7.94 -7.90 4.09
N ALA A 62 -7.22 -6.84 3.69
CA ALA A 62 -7.05 -5.62 4.48
C ALA A 62 -8.34 -4.84 4.78
N ARG A 63 -9.46 -5.19 4.12
CA ARG A 63 -10.80 -4.62 4.36
C ARG A 63 -11.70 -5.55 5.19
N GLY A 64 -11.17 -6.67 5.69
CA GLY A 64 -11.94 -7.72 6.36
C GLY A 64 -12.71 -8.61 5.38
N GLY A 65 -12.23 -8.68 4.13
CA GLY A 65 -12.77 -9.54 3.08
C GLY A 65 -12.41 -11.01 3.26
N SER A 66 -12.70 -11.81 2.24
CA SER A 66 -12.43 -13.26 2.27
C SER A 66 -12.28 -13.84 0.87
N LEU A 67 -11.24 -14.66 0.70
CA LEU A 67 -10.94 -15.43 -0.50
C LEU A 67 -11.74 -16.73 -0.56
N GLU A 68 -12.41 -17.14 0.51
CA GLU A 68 -13.26 -18.34 0.53
C GLU A 68 -14.60 -18.14 -0.19
N GLY A 69 -14.97 -16.88 -0.47
CA GLY A 69 -16.12 -16.54 -1.31
C GLY A 69 -15.94 -16.97 -2.77
N VAL A 70 -17.03 -17.02 -3.55
CA VAL A 70 -16.98 -17.39 -4.97
C VAL A 70 -16.86 -16.13 -5.84
N ASN A 71 -15.86 -16.11 -6.73
CA ASN A 71 -15.68 -15.12 -7.81
C ASN A 71 -15.62 -13.65 -7.36
N VAL A 72 -15.04 -13.35 -6.21
CA VAL A 72 -14.82 -11.94 -5.80
C VAL A 72 -13.51 -11.43 -6.41
N TYR A 73 -12.46 -12.26 -6.42
CA TYR A 73 -11.13 -11.99 -6.99
C TYR A 73 -10.59 -13.21 -7.73
N GLY A 74 -9.43 -13.06 -8.37
CA GLY A 74 -8.83 -14.14 -9.15
C GLY A 74 -8.56 -15.40 -8.31
N LEU A 75 -8.08 -15.23 -7.07
CA LEU A 75 -7.79 -16.38 -6.19
C LEU A 75 -9.01 -16.90 -5.40
N SER A 76 -10.18 -16.27 -5.53
CA SER A 76 -11.38 -16.68 -4.80
C SER A 76 -11.75 -18.14 -5.07
N GLY A 77 -11.90 -18.92 -4.00
CA GLY A 77 -12.20 -20.36 -4.06
C GLY A 77 -11.03 -21.25 -4.50
N LEU A 78 -9.87 -20.68 -4.84
CA LEU A 78 -8.64 -21.43 -5.14
C LEU A 78 -7.72 -21.56 -3.91
N VAL A 79 -7.79 -20.60 -2.99
CA VAL A 79 -7.05 -20.57 -1.73
C VAL A 79 -7.97 -20.14 -0.60
N THR A 80 -7.69 -20.58 0.62
CA THR A 80 -8.37 -20.06 1.81
C THR A 80 -7.69 -18.80 2.34
N ASP A 81 -8.41 -18.02 3.14
CA ASP A 81 -7.88 -16.86 3.87
C ASP A 81 -6.62 -17.27 4.64
N ALA A 82 -6.74 -18.38 5.39
CA ALA A 82 -5.64 -18.90 6.20
C ALA A 82 -4.43 -19.32 5.37
N GLN A 83 -4.61 -19.88 4.18
CA GLN A 83 -3.49 -20.20 3.30
C GLN A 83 -2.77 -18.94 2.83
N PHE A 84 -3.52 -17.94 2.37
CA PHE A 84 -2.95 -16.68 1.88
C PHE A 84 -2.19 -15.93 2.98
N GLU A 85 -2.84 -15.76 4.13
CA GLU A 85 -2.27 -15.12 5.32
C GLU A 85 -1.05 -15.85 5.85
N THR A 86 -1.03 -17.19 5.78
CA THR A 86 0.14 -17.97 6.17
C THR A 86 1.34 -17.69 5.27
N VAL A 87 1.15 -17.47 3.96
CA VAL A 87 2.27 -17.11 3.08
C VAL A 87 2.78 -15.72 3.44
N LEU A 88 1.90 -14.72 3.60
CA LEU A 88 2.29 -13.38 4.04
C LEU A 88 3.09 -13.45 5.35
N TYR A 89 2.53 -14.10 6.37
CA TYR A 89 3.16 -14.30 7.67
C TYR A 89 4.55 -14.95 7.60
N ARG A 90 4.76 -15.91 6.69
CA ARG A 90 6.05 -16.63 6.58
C ARG A 90 7.12 -15.87 5.80
N VAL A 91 6.75 -14.82 5.07
CA VAL A 91 7.68 -14.05 4.23
C VAL A 91 7.95 -12.66 4.75
N ILE A 92 7.01 -12.07 5.49
CA ILE A 92 7.07 -10.66 5.87
C ILE A 92 8.23 -10.35 6.83
N ASP A 93 8.75 -11.34 7.56
CA ASP A 93 9.94 -11.19 8.42
C ASP A 93 11.27 -11.04 7.68
N ASP A 94 11.25 -11.07 6.34
CA ASP A 94 12.38 -10.66 5.50
C ASP A 94 12.15 -9.21 5.05
N GLU A 95 13.07 -8.31 5.40
CA GLU A 95 12.98 -6.87 5.11
C GLU A 95 12.78 -6.59 3.61
N THR A 96 13.49 -7.29 2.72
CA THR A 96 13.34 -7.12 1.27
C THR A 96 11.98 -7.62 0.77
N ALA A 97 11.46 -8.69 1.35
CA ALA A 97 10.12 -9.20 1.07
C ALA A 97 9.04 -8.21 1.54
N ALA A 98 9.18 -7.63 2.74
CA ALA A 98 8.29 -6.61 3.28
C ALA A 98 8.28 -5.35 2.40
N ASP A 99 9.46 -4.81 2.06
CA ASP A 99 9.61 -3.67 1.17
C ASP A 99 8.94 -3.91 -0.19
N THR A 100 9.12 -5.11 -0.75
CA THR A 100 8.47 -5.49 -2.02
C THR A 100 6.95 -5.45 -1.89
N LEU A 101 6.38 -6.02 -0.82
CA LEU A 101 4.94 -6.03 -0.60
C LEU A 101 4.38 -4.62 -0.40
N VAL A 102 5.02 -3.80 0.44
CA VAL A 102 4.61 -2.42 0.68
C VAL A 102 4.68 -1.61 -0.60
N ALA A 103 5.79 -1.67 -1.33
CA ALA A 103 5.95 -0.95 -2.60
C ALA A 103 4.89 -1.33 -3.64
N THR A 104 4.62 -2.64 -3.80
CA THR A 104 3.58 -3.10 -4.74
C THR A 104 2.18 -2.61 -4.35
N MET A 105 1.86 -2.55 -3.06
CA MET A 105 0.58 -2.02 -2.61
C MET A 105 0.48 -0.50 -2.79
N LEU A 106 1.55 0.24 -2.53
CA LEU A 106 1.59 1.69 -2.79
C LEU A 106 1.40 1.97 -4.29
N GLU A 107 2.11 1.27 -5.16
CA GLU A 107 1.98 1.39 -6.61
C GLU A 107 0.56 1.00 -7.09
N TYR A 108 0.01 -0.10 -6.57
CA TYR A 108 -1.36 -0.52 -6.89
C TYR A 108 -2.37 0.59 -6.55
N HIS A 109 -2.32 1.16 -5.34
CA HIS A 109 -3.27 2.19 -4.95
C HIS A 109 -3.04 3.51 -5.70
N HIS A 110 -1.79 3.88 -5.99
CA HIS A 110 -1.48 5.06 -6.80
C HIS A 110 -2.07 4.94 -8.21
N ASN A 111 -1.87 3.81 -8.88
CA ASN A 111 -2.49 3.53 -10.19
C ASN A 111 -4.03 3.60 -10.15
N GLN A 112 -4.64 3.12 -9.06
CA GLN A 112 -6.09 3.18 -8.86
C GLN A 112 -6.59 4.61 -8.61
N ILE A 113 -5.82 5.44 -7.92
CA ILE A 113 -6.10 6.87 -7.73
C ILE A 113 -6.10 7.55 -9.09
N ASP A 114 -4.98 7.49 -9.81
CA ASP A 114 -4.82 8.19 -11.09
C ASP A 114 -5.91 7.80 -12.10
N SER A 115 -6.17 6.50 -12.23
CA SER A 115 -7.22 5.99 -13.10
C SER A 115 -8.61 6.57 -12.77
N LYS A 116 -8.99 6.59 -11.49
CA LYS A 116 -10.33 7.04 -11.06
C LYS A 116 -10.45 8.56 -11.01
N MET A 117 -9.38 9.28 -10.70
CA MET A 117 -9.37 10.74 -10.59
C MET A 117 -9.72 11.42 -11.92
N THR A 118 -9.32 10.84 -13.05
CA THR A 118 -9.63 11.38 -14.38
C THR A 118 -11.13 11.48 -14.71
N THR A 119 -11.98 10.74 -14.00
CA THR A 119 -13.43 10.67 -14.25
C THR A 119 -14.26 10.99 -13.01
N ALA A 120 -13.63 11.51 -11.95
CA ALA A 120 -14.25 11.72 -10.66
C ALA A 120 -15.27 12.87 -10.68
N THR A 121 -16.51 12.58 -10.27
CA THR A 121 -17.54 13.61 -10.03
C THR A 121 -17.28 14.39 -8.75
N ASP A 122 -16.67 13.74 -7.75
CA ASP A 122 -16.25 14.32 -6.48
C ASP A 122 -14.78 13.91 -6.21
N PRO A 123 -13.82 14.68 -6.76
CA PRO A 123 -12.40 14.36 -6.67
C PRO A 123 -11.86 14.30 -5.24
N GLU A 124 -12.33 15.19 -4.36
CA GLU A 124 -11.90 15.23 -2.96
C GLU A 124 -12.35 14.00 -2.19
N ALA A 125 -13.64 13.67 -2.24
CA ALA A 125 -14.15 12.48 -1.55
C ALA A 125 -13.53 11.18 -2.10
N LEU A 126 -13.26 11.13 -3.41
CA LEU A 126 -12.56 10.01 -4.04
C LEU A 126 -11.14 9.87 -3.50
N LEU A 127 -10.35 10.95 -3.49
CA LEU A 127 -8.95 10.96 -3.04
C LEU A 127 -8.85 10.51 -1.57
N LEU A 128 -9.66 11.10 -0.70
CA LEU A 128 -9.75 10.73 0.72
C LEU A 128 -10.09 9.24 0.90
N GLY A 129 -11.02 8.73 0.09
CA GLY A 129 -11.41 7.32 0.11
C GLY A 129 -10.30 6.38 -0.38
N GLN A 130 -9.60 6.74 -1.46
CA GLN A 130 -8.51 5.91 -1.97
C GLN A 130 -7.32 5.86 -1.01
N TYR A 131 -6.93 6.99 -0.40
CA TYR A 131 -5.87 6.99 0.61
C TYR A 131 -6.24 6.25 1.88
N GLN A 132 -7.53 6.21 2.25
CA GLN A 132 -7.99 5.32 3.30
C GLN A 132 -7.76 3.85 2.94
N PHE A 133 -7.98 3.46 1.69
CA PHE A 133 -7.72 2.09 1.22
C PHE A 133 -6.23 1.77 1.12
N ALA A 134 -5.41 2.71 0.65
CA ALA A 134 -3.96 2.57 0.63
C ALA A 134 -3.41 2.33 2.04
N ALA A 135 -3.84 3.15 2.99
CA ALA A 135 -3.46 3.03 4.39
C ALA A 135 -3.89 1.69 5.00
N ARG A 136 -5.09 1.18 4.66
CA ARG A 136 -5.53 -0.16 5.11
C ARG A 136 -4.58 -1.26 4.65
N SER A 137 -4.19 -1.26 3.38
CA SER A 137 -3.33 -2.31 2.84
C SER A 137 -1.96 -2.33 3.49
N VAL A 138 -1.34 -1.17 3.72
CA VAL A 138 -0.04 -1.14 4.42
C VAL A 138 -0.17 -1.43 5.91
N GLY A 139 -1.24 -0.97 6.56
CA GLY A 139 -1.53 -1.33 7.96
C GLY A 139 -1.73 -2.83 8.12
N TYR A 140 -2.38 -3.49 7.15
CA TYR A 140 -2.53 -4.94 7.15
C TYR A 140 -1.20 -5.69 7.07
N LEU A 141 -0.29 -5.24 6.21
CA LEU A 141 1.06 -5.82 6.12
C LEU A 141 1.85 -5.62 7.42
N ASP A 142 1.79 -4.43 8.00
CA ASP A 142 2.38 -4.07 9.30
C ASP A 142 1.83 -4.95 10.43
N GLY A 143 0.51 -5.10 10.53
CA GLY A 143 -0.12 -5.97 11.52
C GLY A 143 0.32 -7.43 11.41
N ILE A 144 0.49 -7.96 10.18
CA ILE A 144 1.02 -9.31 9.98
C ILE A 144 2.52 -9.38 10.34
N ALA A 145 3.28 -8.33 10.03
CA ALA A 145 4.70 -8.24 10.32
C ALA A 145 4.98 -8.24 11.82
N GLU A 146 4.26 -7.42 12.60
CA GLU A 146 4.33 -7.44 14.05
C GLU A 146 3.83 -8.76 14.64
N LEU A 147 2.74 -9.34 14.12
CA LEU A 147 2.26 -10.68 14.51
C LEU A 147 3.35 -11.75 14.31
N ARG A 148 4.18 -11.59 13.27
CA ARG A 148 5.28 -12.49 12.95
C ARG A 148 6.52 -12.27 13.82
N ALA A 149 6.88 -11.02 14.05
CA ALA A 149 8.00 -10.64 14.90
C ALA A 149 7.75 -11.12 16.36
N GLY A 150 6.54 -10.85 16.86
CA GLY A 150 6.22 -10.99 18.28
C GLY A 150 6.98 -9.97 19.14
N ASP A 151 6.82 -10.05 20.47
CA ASP A 151 7.15 -8.96 21.40
C ASP A 151 8.63 -8.50 21.47
N ASN A 152 9.59 -9.19 20.84
CA ASN A 152 11.03 -8.96 21.08
C ASN A 152 11.88 -8.77 19.81
N THR A 153 11.27 -8.73 18.63
CA THR A 153 11.99 -8.46 17.38
C THR A 153 11.45 -7.21 16.73
N PRO A 154 12.31 -6.35 16.16
CA PRO A 154 11.87 -5.21 15.40
C PRO A 154 10.93 -5.65 14.27
N ASP A 155 9.88 -4.88 14.07
CA ASP A 155 9.04 -5.01 12.89
C ASP A 155 9.86 -4.66 11.65
N THR A 156 9.70 -5.46 10.60
CA THR A 156 10.26 -5.22 9.25
C THR A 156 9.51 -4.13 8.50
N VAL A 157 8.29 -3.83 8.91
CA VAL A 157 7.47 -2.75 8.36
C VAL A 157 7.48 -1.61 9.37
N ASP A 158 8.09 -0.47 9.04
CA ASP A 158 8.01 0.72 9.88
C ASP A 158 6.71 1.48 9.57
N GLY A 159 5.65 1.15 10.32
CA GLY A 159 4.35 1.78 10.17
C GLY A 159 4.33 3.30 10.38
N ALA A 160 5.24 3.87 11.18
CA ALA A 160 5.32 5.31 11.39
C ALA A 160 5.89 6.01 10.15
N ASP A 161 6.94 5.46 9.59
CA ASP A 161 7.58 5.94 8.37
C ASP A 161 6.64 5.83 7.17
N ILE A 162 5.98 4.66 6.99
CA ILE A 162 5.06 4.44 5.88
C ILE A 162 3.85 5.38 5.96
N ARG A 163 3.29 5.63 7.15
CA ARG A 163 2.21 6.61 7.32
C ARG A 163 2.65 8.02 6.94
N THR A 164 3.89 8.39 7.28
CA THR A 164 4.46 9.69 6.92
C THR A 164 4.60 9.81 5.41
N VAL A 165 5.12 8.77 4.74
CA VAL A 165 5.23 8.68 3.27
C VAL A 165 3.86 8.76 2.60
N LEU A 166 2.85 8.02 3.09
CA LEU A 166 1.50 8.04 2.55
C LEU A 166 0.86 9.43 2.64
N ARG A 167 1.02 10.13 3.77
CA ARG A 167 0.50 11.50 3.92
C ARG A 167 1.21 12.48 2.98
N ALA A 168 2.53 12.38 2.86
CA ALA A 168 3.29 13.22 1.93
C ALA A 168 2.79 13.04 0.48
N GLN A 169 2.65 11.79 0.02
CA GLN A 169 2.09 11.51 -1.31
C GLN A 169 0.66 12.04 -1.44
N ALA A 170 -0.17 11.88 -0.41
CA ALA A 170 -1.55 12.36 -0.42
C ALA A 170 -1.65 13.88 -0.58
N TYR A 171 -0.75 14.63 0.06
CA TYR A 171 -0.70 16.09 -0.10
C TYR A 171 -0.20 16.51 -1.48
N VAL A 172 0.79 15.79 -2.03
CA VAL A 172 1.27 16.00 -3.40
C VAL A 172 0.13 15.80 -4.40
N ASP A 173 -0.59 14.69 -4.29
CA ASP A 173 -1.71 14.38 -5.16
C ASP A 173 -2.84 15.42 -4.97
N ALA A 174 -3.20 15.76 -3.73
CA ALA A 174 -4.20 16.80 -3.46
C ALA A 174 -3.84 18.15 -4.10
N ALA A 175 -2.56 18.54 -4.03
CA ALA A 175 -2.07 19.76 -4.68
C ALA A 175 -2.19 19.67 -6.21
N ASN A 176 -1.74 18.55 -6.80
CA ASN A 176 -1.74 18.34 -8.25
C ASN A 176 -3.16 18.21 -8.83
N TYR A 177 -4.12 17.77 -8.02
CA TYR A 177 -5.54 17.75 -8.37
C TYR A 177 -6.26 19.07 -8.06
N GLY A 178 -5.53 20.10 -7.58
CA GLY A 178 -6.08 21.42 -7.31
C GLY A 178 -7.08 21.46 -6.15
N LEU A 179 -6.95 20.54 -5.19
CA LEU A 179 -7.86 20.39 -4.06
C LEU A 179 -7.46 21.23 -2.85
N LEU A 180 -6.20 21.66 -2.79
CA LEU A 180 -5.69 22.46 -1.69
C LEU A 180 -6.04 23.94 -1.84
N SER A 181 -6.16 24.62 -0.71
CA SER A 181 -6.44 26.06 -0.67
C SER A 181 -5.28 26.89 -1.23
N ALA A 182 -5.60 28.10 -1.71
CA ALA A 182 -4.57 29.05 -2.15
C ALA A 182 -3.59 29.42 -1.02
N ALA A 183 -4.07 29.51 0.22
CA ALA A 183 -3.22 29.79 1.38
C ALA A 183 -2.24 28.62 1.65
N THR A 184 -2.71 27.39 1.45
CA THR A 184 -1.89 26.18 1.56
C THR A 184 -0.77 26.17 0.53
N MET A 185 -1.08 26.53 -0.72
CA MET A 185 -0.09 26.66 -1.79
C MET A 185 0.88 27.84 -1.56
N GLU A 186 0.41 28.97 -1.00
CA GLU A 186 1.28 30.09 -0.60
C GLU A 186 2.26 29.70 0.52
N ALA A 187 1.80 28.90 1.48
CA ALA A 187 2.67 28.37 2.53
C ALA A 187 3.75 27.44 1.98
N ALA A 188 3.50 26.70 0.89
CA ALA A 188 4.54 25.94 0.22
C ALA A 188 5.64 26.83 -0.38
N ALA A 189 5.26 28.00 -0.91
CA ALA A 189 6.15 28.96 -1.55
C ALA A 189 6.95 29.83 -0.57
N THR A 190 6.44 30.06 0.63
CA THR A 190 7.01 31.07 1.56
C THR A 190 7.16 30.60 3.01
N GLY A 191 6.55 29.48 3.38
CA GLY A 191 6.45 29.01 4.76
C GLY A 191 7.76 28.49 5.36
N ASN A 192 8.77 28.20 4.54
CA ASN A 192 10.06 27.69 5.00
C ASN A 192 11.00 28.85 5.39
N ASN A 193 10.67 29.55 6.47
CA ASN A 193 11.40 30.73 6.97
C ASN A 193 11.48 31.89 5.95
N GLY A 194 10.41 32.11 5.19
CA GLY A 194 10.37 33.12 4.13
C GLY A 194 10.93 32.66 2.78
N ALA A 195 11.31 31.38 2.67
CA ALA A 195 11.73 30.73 1.44
C ALA A 195 10.73 29.62 1.04
N PRO A 196 10.76 29.14 -0.21
CA PRO A 196 9.99 27.96 -0.61
C PRO A 196 10.51 26.67 0.04
N PHE A 197 9.61 25.71 0.22
CA PHE A 197 10.01 24.31 0.49
C PHE A 197 10.69 23.70 -0.74
N SER A 198 11.54 22.69 -0.54
CA SER A 198 12.34 22.10 -1.62
C SER A 198 11.50 21.41 -2.70
N PHE A 199 10.31 20.93 -2.32
CA PHE A 199 9.36 20.30 -3.21
C PHE A 199 8.50 21.30 -4.01
N TYR A 200 8.53 22.59 -3.65
CA TYR A 200 7.76 23.63 -4.34
C TYR A 200 8.50 24.10 -5.59
N THR A 201 7.78 24.14 -6.71
CA THR A 201 8.28 24.68 -7.98
C THR A 201 7.19 25.48 -8.69
N GLU A 202 7.57 26.24 -9.72
CA GLU A 202 6.62 26.84 -10.66
C GLU A 202 6.87 26.28 -12.06
N VAL A 203 5.84 25.66 -12.65
CA VAL A 203 5.86 25.18 -14.04
C VAL A 203 4.90 26.05 -14.83
N ASP A 204 5.41 26.73 -15.87
CA ASP A 204 4.64 27.70 -16.67
C ASP A 204 3.93 28.79 -15.83
N GLY A 205 4.57 29.18 -14.71
CA GLY A 205 4.03 30.18 -13.77
C GLY A 205 2.89 29.66 -12.90
N GLN A 206 2.65 28.34 -12.86
CA GLN A 206 1.70 27.70 -11.95
C GLN A 206 2.44 27.00 -10.79
N PRO A 207 2.01 27.22 -9.53
CA PRO A 207 2.50 26.46 -8.38
C PRO A 207 2.38 24.96 -8.59
N THR A 208 3.46 24.21 -8.38
CA THR A 208 3.50 22.75 -8.51
C THR A 208 4.22 22.15 -7.31
N ILE A 209 3.59 21.15 -6.70
CA ILE A 209 4.19 20.35 -5.62
C ILE A 209 4.77 19.09 -6.26
N THR A 210 6.08 18.94 -6.14
CA THR A 210 6.80 17.79 -6.68
C THR A 210 7.08 16.76 -5.60
N ALA A 211 7.40 15.54 -5.99
CA ALA A 211 7.84 14.48 -5.11
C ALA A 211 8.95 13.66 -5.75
N PRO A 212 9.93 13.17 -4.97
CA PRO A 212 10.79 12.09 -5.43
C PRO A 212 9.95 10.82 -5.63
N ASP A 213 10.37 9.97 -6.57
CA ASP A 213 9.75 8.69 -6.85
C ASP A 213 10.78 7.56 -6.62
N PRO A 214 10.64 6.73 -5.56
CA PRO A 214 9.62 6.81 -4.50
C PRO A 214 9.93 7.92 -3.46
N ILE A 215 8.91 8.34 -2.70
CA ILE A 215 9.10 9.21 -1.53
C ILE A 215 9.74 8.42 -0.38
N THR A 216 10.90 8.88 0.09
CA THR A 216 11.55 8.32 1.28
C THR A 216 10.95 8.92 2.57
N PRO A 217 11.02 8.23 3.73
CA PRO A 217 10.57 8.78 5.01
C PRO A 217 11.22 10.15 5.34
N ASP A 218 12.52 10.27 5.08
CA ASP A 218 13.26 11.53 5.24
C ASP A 218 12.71 12.66 4.36
N ALA A 219 12.40 12.38 3.09
CA ALA A 219 11.79 13.37 2.20
C ALA A 219 10.37 13.73 2.65
N ALA A 220 9.59 12.75 3.12
CA ALA A 220 8.23 12.93 3.60
C ALA A 220 8.12 13.93 4.77
N HIS A 221 9.15 14.04 5.61
CA HIS A 221 9.18 14.99 6.73
C HIS A 221 9.13 16.47 6.33
N GLU A 222 9.51 16.83 5.10
CA GLU A 222 9.36 18.21 4.64
C GLU A 222 7.89 18.57 4.41
N TYR A 223 7.10 17.65 3.85
CA TYR A 223 5.66 17.82 3.67
C TYR A 223 4.94 17.90 5.02
N MET A 224 5.38 17.12 6.02
CA MET A 224 4.82 17.20 7.38
C MET A 224 5.15 18.52 8.07
N ARG A 225 6.25 19.20 7.67
CA ARG A 225 6.54 20.56 8.17
C ARG A 225 5.62 21.58 7.52
N TRP A 226 5.30 21.41 6.23
CA TRP A 226 4.36 22.26 5.52
C TRP A 226 2.94 22.15 6.06
N ASP A 227 2.45 20.93 6.27
CA ASP A 227 1.14 20.64 6.89
C ASP A 227 0.93 21.41 8.21
N ARG A 228 1.93 21.43 9.09
CA ARG A 228 1.86 22.17 10.38
C ARG A 228 1.75 23.69 10.25
N LEU A 229 1.97 24.26 9.07
CA LEU A 229 1.88 25.70 8.84
C LEU A 229 0.51 26.14 8.32
N VAL A 230 -0.35 25.19 7.95
CA VAL A 230 -1.60 25.44 7.24
C VAL A 230 -2.78 24.87 8.02
N GLU A 231 -3.97 25.38 7.73
CA GLU A 231 -5.23 24.79 8.17
C GLU A 231 -6.04 24.53 6.89
N ASP A 232 -5.93 23.30 6.36
CA ASP A 232 -6.52 22.89 5.10
C ASP A 232 -7.40 21.66 5.31
N ALA A 233 -8.70 21.81 5.05
CA ALA A 233 -9.68 20.76 5.32
C ALA A 233 -9.40 19.47 4.53
N THR A 234 -8.80 19.55 3.34
CA THR A 234 -8.46 18.38 2.55
C THR A 234 -7.26 17.64 3.15
N MET A 235 -6.21 18.35 3.59
CA MET A 235 -5.08 17.74 4.30
C MET A 235 -5.52 17.09 5.62
N ASP A 236 -6.31 17.80 6.42
CA ASP A 236 -6.88 17.27 7.67
C ASP A 236 -7.73 16.01 7.40
N GLY A 237 -8.53 16.06 6.33
CA GLY A 237 -9.34 14.94 5.87
C GLY A 237 -8.49 13.72 5.50
N LEU A 238 -7.41 13.92 4.73
CA LEU A 238 -6.47 12.87 4.37
C LEU A 238 -5.78 12.28 5.60
N ASP A 239 -5.38 13.11 6.55
CA ASP A 239 -4.76 12.69 7.81
C ASP A 239 -5.65 11.75 8.63
N VAL A 240 -6.92 12.13 8.79
CA VAL A 240 -7.92 11.32 9.47
C VAL A 240 -8.16 10.01 8.72
N ARG A 241 -8.29 10.06 7.39
CA ARG A 241 -8.59 8.90 6.55
C ARG A 241 -7.46 7.89 6.51
N ILE A 242 -6.23 8.36 6.38
CA ILE A 242 -5.02 7.53 6.43
C ILE A 242 -4.89 6.89 7.80
N THR A 243 -5.06 7.66 8.89
CA THR A 243 -4.93 7.11 10.25
C THR A 243 -6.00 6.04 10.53
N ASN A 244 -7.26 6.31 10.18
CA ASN A 244 -8.34 5.34 10.37
C ASN A 244 -8.19 4.12 9.46
N GLY A 245 -7.72 4.31 8.22
CA GLY A 245 -7.45 3.24 7.29
C GLY A 245 -6.36 2.32 7.81
N TYR A 246 -5.22 2.89 8.18
CA TYR A 246 -4.10 2.15 8.74
C TYR A 246 -4.50 1.34 9.97
N ASN A 247 -5.12 1.95 10.98
CA ASN A 247 -5.51 1.24 12.21
C ASN A 247 -6.46 0.06 11.92
N PHE A 248 -7.43 0.26 11.02
CA PHE A 248 -8.33 -0.82 10.62
C PHE A 248 -7.56 -1.97 9.95
N GLY A 249 -6.69 -1.65 8.99
CA GLY A 249 -5.89 -2.67 8.30
C GLY A 249 -4.99 -3.42 9.26
N TYR A 250 -4.34 -2.69 10.18
CA TYR A 250 -3.50 -3.25 11.24
C TYR A 250 -4.25 -4.24 12.12
N ASP A 251 -5.47 -3.89 12.56
CA ASP A 251 -6.31 -4.80 13.35
C ASP A 251 -6.64 -6.08 12.58
N GLU A 252 -6.94 -5.99 11.27
CA GLU A 252 -7.16 -7.16 10.41
C GLU A 252 -5.87 -7.99 10.26
N GLY A 253 -4.71 -7.36 10.15
CA GLY A 253 -3.42 -8.04 10.04
C GLY A 253 -3.04 -8.81 11.31
N GLN A 254 -3.30 -8.21 12.47
CA GLN A 254 -3.14 -8.86 13.78
C GLN A 254 -4.12 -10.02 13.98
N ALA A 255 -5.30 -9.95 13.36
CA ALA A 255 -6.32 -11.00 13.40
C ALA A 255 -6.08 -12.14 12.39
N ALA A 256 -5.00 -12.08 11.60
CA ALA A 256 -4.69 -13.06 10.57
C ALA A 256 -4.64 -14.51 11.10
N LYS A 257 -5.27 -15.42 10.34
CA LYS A 257 -5.42 -16.84 10.69
C LYS A 257 -4.26 -17.65 10.10
N VAL A 258 -3.16 -17.73 10.85
CA VAL A 258 -1.95 -18.41 10.37
C VAL A 258 -1.92 -19.91 10.71
N ILE A 259 -1.45 -20.73 9.76
CA ILE A 259 -1.23 -22.17 9.90
C ILE A 259 0.21 -22.38 10.40
N LYS A 260 0.32 -22.87 11.64
CA LYS A 260 1.59 -23.13 12.34
C LYS A 260 2.26 -24.42 11.92
#